data_AF-A0A7Y4X8Y4-F1
#
_entry.id   AF-A0A7Y4X8Y4-F1
#
_cell.length_a   1.000
_cell.length_b   1.000
_cell.length_c   1.000
_cell.angle_alpha   90.00
_cell.angle_beta   90.00
_cell.angle_gamma   90.00
#
_symmetry.space_group_name_H-M   'P 1'
#
loop_
_entity.id
_entity.type
_entity.pdbx_description
1 polymer ?
#
loop_
_entity_poly.entity_id
_entity_poly.type
_entity_poly.pdbx_seq_one_letter_code
_entity_poly.pdbx_strand_id
1 'polypeptide(L)'
;HMGHGVFSTPVGADKPAPIGPGGAYEFSFNAKPGMRLSLAMMFGQSNDWFYAPKRQGIDLFVNGKALSGDITSEFMLFDAGTEVDEEPGVGSNQGPRQASPDAGVAENGKVHAAKKSTFFTRNGELFKITITADTMAKM
;
A
#
# COMPACT_ATOMS: atom_id res chain seq x y z
N HIS A 1 17.44 -6.59 -11.21
CA HIS A 1 16.83 -7.80 -10.64
C HIS A 1 16.22 -7.39 -9.31
N MET A 2 14.91 -7.16 -9.24
CA MET A 2 14.20 -6.88 -7.99
C MET A 2 12.95 -7.75 -8.00
N GLY A 3 12.99 -8.87 -7.27
CA GLY A 3 11.81 -9.71 -7.03
C GLY A 3 11.04 -9.31 -5.77
N HIS A 4 11.62 -8.44 -4.94
CA HIS A 4 11.08 -7.86 -3.71
C HIS A 4 11.92 -6.62 -3.35
N GLY A 5 11.41 -5.75 -2.49
CA GLY A 5 12.12 -4.55 -2.03
C GLY A 5 11.26 -3.67 -1.11
N VAL A 6 11.85 -2.57 -0.65
CA VAL A 6 11.18 -1.52 0.12
C VAL A 6 11.17 -0.24 -0.70
N PHE A 7 10.01 0.43 -0.75
CA PHE A 7 9.84 1.75 -1.36
C PHE A 7 9.37 2.72 -0.28
N SER A 8 10.31 3.35 0.42
CA SER A 8 10.01 4.16 1.61
C SER A 8 10.38 5.63 1.47
N THR A 9 11.10 6.01 0.42
CA THR A 9 11.49 7.41 0.15
C THR A 9 10.59 8.03 -0.91
N PRO A 10 9.82 9.09 -0.58
CA PRO A 10 8.98 9.80 -1.54
C PRO A 10 9.78 10.42 -2.70
N VAL A 11 9.12 10.63 -3.83
CA VAL A 11 9.71 11.36 -4.97
C VAL A 11 10.16 12.75 -4.50
N GLY A 12 11.44 13.08 -4.74
CA GLY A 12 12.04 14.36 -4.35
C GLY A 12 12.51 14.44 -2.90
N ALA A 13 12.41 13.37 -2.11
CA ALA A 13 12.94 13.31 -0.75
C ALA A 13 14.26 12.52 -0.67
N ASP A 14 15.06 12.80 0.35
CA ASP A 14 16.36 12.13 0.59
C ASP A 14 16.29 11.01 1.64
N LYS A 15 15.15 10.88 2.34
CA LYS A 15 14.97 9.95 3.46
C LYS A 15 13.55 9.38 3.50
N PRO A 16 13.34 8.24 4.17
CA PRO A 16 12.00 7.70 4.37
C PRO A 16 11.07 8.69 5.07
N ALA A 17 9.84 8.85 4.55
CA ALA A 17 8.87 9.80 5.09
C ALA A 17 7.45 9.48 4.60
N PRO A 18 6.38 9.79 5.37
CA PRO A 18 5.01 9.70 4.85
C PRO A 18 4.77 10.70 3.71
N ILE A 19 3.75 10.44 2.88
CA ILE A 19 3.25 11.39 1.88
C ILE A 19 1.87 11.91 2.26
N GLY A 20 1.59 13.16 1.91
CA GLY A 20 0.26 13.76 1.94
C GLY A 20 -0.30 13.98 0.51
N PRO A 21 -1.44 14.66 0.37
CA PRO A 21 -2.00 15.01 -0.94
C PRO A 21 -0.95 15.67 -1.85
N GLY A 22 -0.80 15.14 -3.07
CA GLY A 22 0.18 15.61 -4.06
C GLY A 22 1.57 14.97 -3.96
N GLY A 23 1.88 14.26 -2.88
CA GLY A 23 3.10 13.44 -2.77
C GLY A 23 2.96 12.11 -3.51
N ALA A 24 4.10 11.47 -3.84
CA ALA A 24 4.13 10.21 -4.56
C ALA A 24 5.32 9.33 -4.16
N TYR A 25 5.17 8.03 -4.40
CA TYR A 25 6.24 7.05 -4.46
C TYR A 25 6.33 6.50 -5.87
N GLU A 26 7.55 6.22 -6.33
CA GLU A 26 7.79 5.63 -7.64
C GLU A 26 8.91 4.59 -7.56
N PHE A 27 8.72 3.46 -8.24
CA PHE A 27 9.73 2.42 -8.39
C PHE A 27 9.50 1.64 -9.68
N SER A 28 10.58 1.05 -10.20
CA SER A 28 10.55 0.24 -11.42
C SER A 28 11.02 -1.18 -11.15
N PHE A 29 10.44 -2.14 -11.85
CA PHE A 29 10.80 -3.55 -11.75
C PHE A 29 10.68 -4.22 -13.12
N ASN A 30 11.39 -5.33 -13.30
CA ASN A 30 11.27 -6.17 -14.50
C ASN A 30 10.24 -7.27 -14.24
N ALA A 31 9.36 -7.50 -15.20
CA ALA A 31 8.33 -8.53 -15.12
C ALA A 31 8.31 -9.39 -16.38
N LYS A 32 7.85 -10.64 -16.24
CA LYS A 32 7.56 -11.57 -17.33
C LYS A 32 6.17 -12.20 -17.15
N PRO A 33 5.55 -12.74 -18.21
CA PRO A 33 4.29 -13.45 -18.10
C PRO A 33 4.28 -14.48 -16.98
N GLY A 34 3.18 -14.53 -16.21
CA GLY A 34 3.02 -15.38 -15.03
C GLY A 34 3.53 -14.77 -13.71
N MET A 35 4.20 -13.62 -13.73
CA MET A 35 4.53 -12.89 -12.50
C MET A 35 3.34 -12.09 -11.98
N ARG A 36 3.34 -11.86 -10.66
CA ARG A 36 2.36 -11.03 -9.96
C ARG A 36 3.03 -9.97 -9.12
N LEU A 37 2.32 -8.85 -8.93
CA LEU A 37 2.71 -7.79 -8.02
C LEU A 37 1.98 -7.96 -6.69
N SER A 38 2.72 -7.85 -5.59
CA SER A 38 2.18 -7.71 -4.24
C SER A 38 2.92 -6.58 -3.55
N LEU A 39 2.18 -5.72 -2.87
CA LEU A 39 2.73 -4.59 -2.11
C LEU A 39 1.80 -4.27 -0.94
N ALA A 40 2.35 -3.66 0.10
CA ALA A 40 1.61 -3.18 1.25
C ALA A 40 2.06 -1.75 1.58
N MET A 41 1.11 -0.89 1.90
CA MET A 41 1.35 0.52 2.24
C MET A 41 0.61 0.86 3.52
N MET A 42 1.32 1.32 4.54
CA MET A 42 0.71 1.73 5.81
C MET A 42 -0.27 2.89 5.57
N PHE A 43 -1.47 2.78 6.12
CA PHE A 43 -2.34 3.94 6.27
C PHE A 43 -1.92 4.70 7.53
N GLY A 44 -1.03 5.67 7.38
CA GLY A 44 -0.38 6.32 8.52
C GLY A 44 -1.32 6.93 9.56
N GLN A 45 -2.57 7.27 9.20
CA GLN A 45 -3.57 7.78 10.14
C GLN A 45 -4.38 6.66 10.83
N SER A 46 -3.80 5.49 10.98
CA SER A 46 -4.38 4.35 11.71
C SER A 46 -3.32 3.73 12.61
N ASN A 47 -3.75 2.84 13.51
CA ASN A 47 -2.88 2.07 14.38
C ASN A 47 -2.01 1.12 13.56
N ASP A 48 -2.67 0.25 12.78
CA ASP A 48 -1.99 -0.81 12.03
C ASP A 48 -2.67 -1.16 10.70
N TRP A 49 -3.53 -0.29 10.15
CA TRP A 49 -4.16 -0.55 8.87
C TRP A 49 -3.21 -0.29 7.70
N PHE A 50 -3.40 -1.05 6.62
CA PHE A 50 -2.59 -0.94 5.41
C PHE A 50 -3.40 -1.24 4.14
N TYR A 51 -3.01 -0.62 3.04
CA TYR A 51 -3.54 -0.92 1.71
C TYR A 51 -2.68 -1.96 1.03
N ALA A 52 -3.32 -3.01 0.50
CA ALA A 52 -2.67 -4.07 -0.27
C ALA A 52 -3.65 -4.61 -1.32
N PRO A 53 -3.15 -5.29 -2.38
CA PRO A 53 -4.03 -6.05 -3.25
C PRO A 53 -4.56 -7.30 -2.54
N LYS A 54 -5.49 -8.01 -3.18
CA LYS A 54 -5.92 -9.32 -2.70
C LYS A 54 -4.71 -10.26 -2.56
N ARG A 55 -4.83 -11.24 -1.65
CA ARG A 55 -3.75 -12.19 -1.28
C ARG A 55 -3.04 -12.86 -2.46
N GLN A 56 -3.72 -13.04 -3.58
CA GLN A 56 -3.17 -13.65 -4.78
C GLN A 56 -2.17 -12.74 -5.53
N GLY A 57 -2.14 -11.44 -5.24
CA GLY A 57 -1.41 -10.43 -5.99
C GLY A 57 -2.14 -10.00 -7.26
N ILE A 58 -1.57 -9.01 -7.96
CA ILE A 58 -2.07 -8.49 -9.24
C ILE A 58 -1.31 -9.17 -10.37
N ASP A 59 -2.02 -9.78 -11.32
CA ASP A 59 -1.39 -10.34 -12.53
C ASP A 59 -0.75 -9.23 -13.37
N LEU A 60 0.56 -9.34 -13.63
CA LEU A 60 1.31 -8.32 -14.38
C LEU A 60 1.11 -8.46 -15.90
N PHE A 61 0.50 -9.54 -16.35
CA PHE A 61 0.19 -9.79 -17.75
C PHE A 61 -1.21 -10.37 -17.89
N VAL A 62 -2.06 -9.75 -18.71
CA VAL A 62 -3.42 -10.19 -19.00
C VAL A 62 -3.52 -10.49 -20.49
N ASN A 63 -3.87 -11.73 -20.84
CA ASN A 63 -3.94 -12.19 -22.24
C ASN A 63 -2.64 -11.90 -23.03
N GLY A 64 -1.49 -12.12 -22.37
CA GLY A 64 -0.17 -11.91 -22.97
C GLY A 64 0.31 -10.46 -23.07
N LYS A 65 -0.50 -9.48 -22.64
CA LYS A 65 -0.14 -8.05 -22.64
C LYS A 65 0.27 -7.61 -21.24
N ALA A 66 1.35 -6.83 -21.13
CA ALA A 66 1.77 -6.23 -19.87
C ALA A 66 0.67 -5.29 -19.35
N LEU A 67 0.39 -5.37 -18.05
CA LEU A 67 -0.58 -4.53 -17.38
C LEU A 67 -0.13 -3.06 -17.41
N SER A 68 -1.02 -2.17 -17.81
CA SER A 68 -0.77 -0.72 -17.82
C SER A 68 -2.08 0.03 -17.55
N GLY A 69 -2.04 1.06 -16.73
CA GLY A 69 -3.20 1.89 -16.38
C GLY A 69 -3.33 2.16 -14.89
N ASP A 70 -4.53 2.61 -14.50
CA ASP A 70 -4.94 2.78 -13.11
C ASP A 70 -5.32 1.41 -12.51
N ILE A 71 -4.69 1.06 -11.39
CA ILE A 71 -4.90 -0.19 -10.66
C ILE A 71 -5.39 0.06 -9.24
N THR A 72 -5.88 1.26 -8.92
CA THR A 72 -6.33 1.65 -7.58
C THR A 72 -7.43 0.72 -7.05
N SER A 73 -8.30 0.20 -7.93
CA SER A 73 -9.38 -0.73 -7.58
C SER A 73 -8.91 -2.12 -7.18
N GLU A 74 -7.65 -2.48 -7.48
CA GLU A 74 -7.08 -3.77 -7.06
C GLU A 74 -6.71 -3.79 -5.58
N PHE A 75 -6.64 -2.62 -4.96
CA PHE A 75 -6.27 -2.44 -3.56
C PHE A 75 -7.49 -2.40 -2.66
N MET A 76 -7.29 -2.82 -1.41
CA MET A 76 -8.29 -2.71 -0.36
C MET A 76 -7.60 -2.46 0.97
N LEU A 77 -8.36 -1.91 1.92
CA LEU A 77 -7.87 -1.64 3.27
C LEU A 77 -7.94 -2.91 4.11
N PHE A 78 -6.81 -3.27 4.71
CA PHE A 78 -6.65 -4.33 5.68
C PHE A 78 -6.33 -3.74 7.04
N ASP A 79 -6.75 -4.47 8.05
CA ASP A 79 -6.35 -4.32 9.43
C ASP A 79 -5.37 -5.46 9.74
N ALA A 80 -4.22 -5.16 10.35
CA ALA A 80 -3.21 -6.16 10.68
C ALA A 80 -3.64 -7.04 11.86
N GLY A 81 -4.52 -6.54 12.72
CA GLY A 81 -5.01 -7.16 13.94
C GLY A 81 -3.98 -7.18 15.05
N THR A 82 -3.04 -6.24 15.03
CA THR A 82 -1.96 -6.16 16.02
C THR A 82 -2.33 -5.25 17.18
N GLU A 83 -3.02 -4.14 16.93
CA GLU A 83 -3.44 -3.17 17.92
C GLU A 83 -4.95 -2.90 17.87
N VAL A 84 -5.54 -2.48 18.99
CA VAL A 84 -6.93 -2.04 19.04
C VAL A 84 -7.08 -0.73 18.27
N ASP A 85 -8.05 -0.72 17.35
CA ASP A 85 -8.41 0.45 16.54
C ASP A 85 -8.80 1.69 17.37
N GLU A 86 -8.14 2.81 17.08
CA GLU A 86 -8.58 4.16 17.46
C GLU A 86 -9.15 4.92 16.24
N GLU A 87 -9.87 6.02 16.49
CA GLU A 87 -10.42 6.84 15.40
C GLU A 87 -9.31 7.35 14.46
N PRO A 88 -9.38 7.05 13.15
CA PRO A 88 -8.32 7.42 12.21
C PRO A 88 -8.03 8.93 12.19
N GLY A 89 -6.78 9.30 12.36
CA GLY A 89 -6.32 10.69 12.39
C GLY A 89 -6.37 11.35 13.77
N VAL A 90 -6.99 10.70 14.77
CA VAL A 90 -7.20 11.25 16.11
C VAL A 90 -6.46 10.42 17.16
N GLY A 91 -6.49 9.09 17.05
CA GLY A 91 -5.91 8.14 18.00
C GLY A 91 -4.46 8.44 18.39
N SER A 92 -4.17 8.26 19.67
CA SER A 92 -2.87 8.60 20.27
C SER A 92 -1.77 7.59 19.95
N ASN A 93 -2.14 6.35 19.62
CA ASN A 93 -1.21 5.27 19.31
C ASN A 93 -1.04 5.05 17.80
N GLN A 94 -1.48 6.00 16.98
CA GLN A 94 -1.30 5.94 15.52
C GLN A 94 0.08 6.46 15.13
N GLY A 95 0.62 6.00 13.99
CA GLY A 95 2.00 6.27 13.55
C GLY A 95 2.56 7.69 13.81
N PRO A 96 1.85 8.76 13.44
CA PRO A 96 2.30 10.15 13.65
C PRO A 96 2.30 10.64 15.10
N ARG A 97 1.61 9.95 16.02
CA ARG A 97 1.33 10.38 17.40
C ARG A 97 1.82 9.40 18.47
N GLN A 98 2.07 8.14 18.10
CA GLN A 98 2.52 7.11 19.03
C GLN A 98 3.84 7.48 19.70
N ALA A 99 3.95 7.18 21.00
CA ALA A 99 5.15 7.45 21.79
C ALA A 99 6.33 6.53 21.42
N SER A 100 6.02 5.32 20.96
CA SER A 100 6.95 4.30 20.50
C SER A 100 6.27 3.42 19.45
N PRO A 101 7.00 2.62 18.67
CA PRO A 101 6.40 1.55 17.90
C PRO A 101 5.56 0.63 18.80
N ASP A 102 4.43 0.16 18.27
CA ASP A 102 3.53 -0.79 18.92
C ASP A 102 3.01 -0.30 20.29
N ALA A 103 2.75 1.00 20.43
CA ALA A 103 2.32 1.62 21.69
C ALA A 103 0.84 1.35 22.04
N GLY A 104 0.04 0.89 21.08
CA GLY A 104 -1.37 0.58 21.25
C GLY A 104 -1.61 -0.67 22.10
N VAL A 105 -2.86 -0.83 22.52
CA VAL A 105 -3.29 -2.06 23.22
C VAL A 105 -3.28 -3.22 22.22
N ALA A 106 -2.58 -4.31 22.54
CA ALA A 106 -2.52 -5.47 21.65
C ALA A 106 -3.90 -6.12 21.44
N GLU A 107 -4.29 -6.33 20.18
CA GLU A 107 -5.53 -7.06 19.83
C GLU A 107 -5.29 -8.58 19.75
N ASN A 108 -4.07 -9.01 19.41
CA ASN A 108 -3.70 -10.43 19.16
C ASN A 108 -4.56 -11.10 18.07
N GLY A 109 -5.01 -10.32 17.10
CA GLY A 109 -5.79 -10.72 15.96
C GLY A 109 -4.97 -11.31 14.81
N LYS A 110 -5.59 -11.34 13.64
CA LYS A 110 -4.97 -11.74 12.37
C LYS A 110 -5.35 -10.72 11.32
N VAL A 111 -4.52 -10.63 10.28
CA VAL A 111 -4.80 -9.80 9.10
C VAL A 111 -6.20 -10.10 8.57
N HIS A 112 -7.03 -9.07 8.45
CA HIS A 112 -8.37 -9.16 7.91
C HIS A 112 -8.78 -7.87 7.19
N ALA A 113 -9.84 -7.94 6.39
CA ALA A 113 -10.33 -6.76 5.68
C ALA A 113 -10.98 -5.79 6.67
N ALA A 114 -10.58 -4.51 6.63
CA ALA A 114 -11.09 -3.45 7.52
C ALA A 114 -12.50 -2.98 7.10
N LYS A 115 -13.44 -3.92 6.87
CA LYS A 115 -14.77 -3.67 6.28
C LYS A 115 -15.66 -2.71 7.07
N LYS A 116 -15.37 -2.54 8.37
CA LYS A 116 -16.10 -1.62 9.26
C LYS A 116 -15.62 -0.18 9.11
N SER A 117 -14.44 0.04 8.51
CA SER A 117 -13.89 1.37 8.27
C SER A 117 -14.67 2.11 7.20
N THR A 118 -14.95 3.39 7.44
CA THR A 118 -15.54 4.29 6.44
C THR A 118 -14.63 4.52 5.24
N PHE A 119 -13.34 4.20 5.36
CA PHE A 119 -12.34 4.33 4.29
C PHE A 119 -12.25 3.10 3.38
N PHE A 120 -12.86 1.97 3.75
CA PHE A 120 -12.69 0.67 3.06
C PHE A 120 -13.02 0.71 1.55
N THR A 121 -13.96 1.55 1.14
CA THR A 121 -14.40 1.69 -0.26
C THR A 121 -13.96 3.00 -0.91
N ARG A 122 -13.12 3.80 -0.24
CA ARG A 122 -12.81 5.19 -0.63
C ARG A 122 -11.39 5.37 -1.17
N ASN A 123 -10.72 4.30 -1.59
CA ASN A 123 -9.34 4.34 -2.08
C ASN A 123 -9.11 5.48 -3.08
N GLY A 124 -9.97 5.61 -4.10
CA GLY A 124 -9.84 6.62 -5.14
C GLY A 124 -10.03 8.07 -4.68
N GLU A 125 -10.51 8.29 -3.45
CA GLU A 125 -10.58 9.60 -2.81
C GLU A 125 -9.30 9.92 -2.01
N LEU A 126 -8.52 8.90 -1.67
CA LEU A 126 -7.34 9.02 -0.80
C LEU A 126 -6.03 8.99 -1.60
N PHE A 127 -5.95 8.13 -2.61
CA PHE A 127 -4.76 7.93 -3.42
C PHE A 127 -5.11 7.38 -4.81
N LYS A 128 -4.10 7.38 -5.69
CA LYS A 128 -4.15 6.75 -7.00
C LYS A 128 -2.91 5.88 -7.18
N ILE A 129 -3.07 4.69 -7.73
CA ILE A 129 -1.97 3.80 -8.09
C ILE A 129 -2.04 3.52 -9.58
N THR A 130 -0.94 3.82 -10.28
CA THR A 130 -0.80 3.53 -11.71
C THR A 130 0.39 2.61 -11.94
N ILE A 131 0.27 1.77 -12.96
CA ILE A 131 1.37 0.98 -13.50
C ILE A 131 1.52 1.32 -14.99
N THR A 132 2.77 1.47 -15.44
CA THR A 132 3.08 1.74 -16.84
C THR A 132 3.97 0.64 -17.36
N ALA A 133 3.52 -0.03 -18.42
CA ALA A 133 4.37 -0.98 -19.14
C ALA A 133 5.36 -0.19 -19.99
N ASP A 134 6.65 -0.22 -19.65
CA ASP A 134 7.69 0.28 -20.53
C ASP A 134 8.08 -0.83 -21.52
N THR A 135 7.52 -0.77 -22.73
CA THR A 135 7.81 -1.71 -23.82
C THR A 135 9.02 -1.30 -24.65
N MET A 136 9.72 -0.22 -24.29
CA MET A 136 10.99 0.11 -24.93
C MET A 136 12.04 -0.87 -24.38
N ALA A 137 12.08 -2.06 -24.98
CA ALA A 137 13.34 -2.80 -25.04
C ALA A 137 14.36 -1.80 -25.57
N LYS A 138 15.33 -1.38 -24.73
CA LYS A 138 16.53 -0.73 -25.24
C LYS A 138 17.12 -1.71 -26.26
N MET A 139 16.86 -1.46 -27.54
CA MET A 139 17.63 -2.03 -28.64
C MET A 139 19.04 -1.44 -28.59
#